data_AF-A0A9E5TGT9-F1
#
_entry.id   AF-A0A9E5TGT9-F1
#
_cell.length_a   1.000
_cell.length_b   1.000
_cell.length_c   1.000
_cell.angle_alpha   90.00
_cell.angle_beta   90.00
_cell.angle_gamma   90.00
#
_symmetry.space_group_name_H-M   'P 1'
#
loop_
_entity.id
_entity.type
_entity.pdbx_description
1 polymer ?
#
loop_
_entity_poly.entity_id
_entity_poly.type
_entity_poly.pdbx_seq_one_letter_code
_entity_poly.pdbx_strand_id
1 'polypeptide(L)'
;LYRTEAIILRRQDFGEADKLLTLYTPELGKTRALAKGVRKPRSRKGGHVELFTHSNLLIARGKSLDIVTQAETIHSFLPIRRELLRTSYA
;
A
#
# COMPACT_ATOMS: atom_id res chain seq x y z
N LEU A 1 0.86 -9.41 -14.84
CA LEU A 1 1.38 -8.92 -13.55
C LEU A 1 2.46 -7.90 -13.85
N TYR A 2 2.60 -6.84 -13.06
CA TYR A 2 3.71 -5.91 -13.15
C TYR A 2 4.25 -5.60 -11.76
N ARG A 3 5.54 -5.26 -11.69
CA ARG A 3 6.22 -4.91 -10.45
C ARG A 3 6.49 -3.42 -10.43
N THR A 4 6.28 -2.79 -9.28
CA THR A 4 6.61 -1.37 -9.09
C THR A 4 6.94 -1.11 -7.64
N GLU A 5 7.85 -0.20 -7.40
CA GLU A 5 7.99 0.44 -6.09
C GLU A 5 6.89 1.47 -5.90
N ALA A 6 6.45 1.64 -4.65
CA ALA A 6 5.38 2.56 -4.32
C ALA A 6 5.47 3.08 -2.88
N ILE A 7 5.15 4.35 -2.69
CA ILE A 7 4.82 4.90 -1.37
C ILE A 7 3.30 4.83 -1.17
N ILE A 8 2.86 4.29 -0.04
CA ILE A 8 1.44 4.23 0.32
C ILE A 8 1.02 5.59 0.89
N LEU A 9 0.23 6.35 0.12
CA LEU A 9 -0.25 7.68 0.50
C LEU A 9 -1.57 7.65 1.27
N ARG A 10 -2.43 6.66 1.03
CA ARG A 10 -3.73 6.52 1.70
C ARG A 10 -4.14 5.07 1.77
N ARG A 11 -4.85 4.72 2.84
CA ARG A 11 -5.49 3.43 3.04
C ARG A 11 -6.93 3.64 3.42
N GLN A 12 -7.84 2.99 2.71
CA GLN A 12 -9.26 3.02 3.00
C GLN A 12 -9.76 1.58 3.12
N ASP A 13 -10.57 1.29 4.13
CA ASP A 13 -11.19 -0.03 4.23
C ASP A 13 -12.14 -0.26 3.06
N PHE A 14 -12.08 -1.45 2.48
CA PHE A 14 -12.90 -1.85 1.36
C PHE A 14 -13.54 -3.20 1.69
N GLY A 15 -14.82 -3.17 2.06
CA GLY A 15 -15.48 -4.34 2.64
C GLY A 15 -14.81 -4.80 3.94
N GLU A 16 -14.97 -6.08 4.27
CA GLU A 16 -14.53 -6.61 5.56
C GLU A 16 -13.03 -6.92 5.63
N ALA A 17 -12.46 -7.46 4.54
CA ALA A 17 -11.12 -8.03 4.60
C ALA A 17 -10.06 -7.24 3.82
N ASP A 18 -10.46 -6.23 3.04
CA ASP A 18 -9.59 -5.59 2.04
C ASP A 18 -9.32 -4.12 2.38
N LYS A 19 -8.30 -3.56 1.75
CA LYS A 19 -8.06 -2.11 1.73
C LYS A 19 -7.84 -1.63 0.31
N LEU A 20 -8.40 -0.47 0.00
CA LEU A 20 -8.09 0.30 -1.18
C LEU A 20 -6.93 1.25 -0.87
N LEU A 21 -5.84 1.09 -1.61
CA LEU A 21 -4.60 1.85 -1.44
C LEU A 21 -4.51 2.95 -2.48
N THR A 22 -4.02 4.12 -2.08
CA THR A 22 -3.50 5.13 -3.00
C THR A 22 -1.99 5.05 -2.97
N LEU A 23 -1.40 4.85 -4.14
CA LEU A 23 0.02 4.57 -4.33
C LEU A 23 0.64 5.70 -5.14
N TYR A 24 1.86 6.12 -4.78
CA TYR A 24 2.69 6.94 -5.64
C TYR A 24 3.87 6.12 -6.13
N THR A 25 4.01 6.01 -7.44
CA THR A 25 4.98 5.15 -8.12
C THR A 25 5.88 5.98 -9.04
N PRO A 26 7.12 5.56 -9.30
CA PRO A 26 8.02 6.28 -10.19
C PRO A 26 7.51 6.41 -11.63
N GLU A 27 6.92 5.35 -12.18
CA GLU A 27 6.57 5.28 -13.62
C GLU A 27 5.09 5.57 -13.91
N LEU A 28 4.18 5.17 -13.02
CA LEU A 28 2.73 5.32 -13.22
C LEU A 28 2.16 6.53 -12.47
N GLY A 29 3.00 7.26 -11.73
CA GLY A 29 2.59 8.35 -10.87
C GLY A 29 1.63 7.88 -9.78
N LYS A 30 0.58 8.68 -9.53
CA LYS A 30 -0.44 8.40 -8.51
C LYS A 30 -1.50 7.44 -9.06
N THR A 31 -1.60 6.26 -8.45
CA THR A 31 -2.55 5.21 -8.85
C THR A 31 -3.29 4.61 -7.65
N ARG A 32 -4.28 3.76 -7.90
CA ARG A 32 -5.06 3.05 -6.87
C ARG A 32 -5.06 1.55 -7.11
N ALA A 33 -4.94 0.77 -6.05
CA ALA A 33 -4.97 -0.68 -6.11
C ALA A 33 -5.63 -1.29 -4.86
N LEU A 34 -6.31 -2.42 -5.03
CA LEU A 34 -6.95 -3.18 -3.97
C LEU A 34 -6.00 -4.20 -3.37
N ALA A 35 -5.76 -4.12 -2.06
CA ALA A 35 -5.06 -5.13 -1.30
C ALA A 35 -6.06 -6.13 -0.70
N LYS A 36 -6.32 -7.22 -1.44
CA LYS A 36 -7.27 -8.26 -1.02
C LYS A 36 -6.78 -9.05 0.20
N GLY A 37 -7.67 -9.27 1.16
CA GLY A 37 -7.47 -10.02 2.38
C GLY A 37 -6.39 -9.41 3.29
N VAL A 38 -6.08 -8.12 3.13
CA VAL A 38 -5.01 -7.46 3.89
C VAL A 38 -5.34 -7.31 5.37
N ARG A 39 -6.63 -7.22 5.73
CA ARG A 39 -7.10 -7.08 7.11
C ARG A 39 -7.25 -8.42 7.83
N LYS A 40 -7.10 -9.55 7.14
CA LYS A 40 -7.17 -10.88 7.76
C LYS A 40 -6.01 -11.04 8.77
N PRO A 41 -6.23 -11.63 9.95
CA PRO A 41 -5.18 -11.78 10.97
C PRO A 41 -3.90 -12.48 10.46
N ARG A 42 -4.05 -13.42 9.52
CA ARG A 42 -2.92 -14.17 8.92
C ARG A 42 -2.38 -13.54 7.63
N SER A 43 -2.75 -12.30 7.32
CA SER A 43 -2.32 -11.65 6.08
C SER A 43 -0.85 -11.26 6.14
N ARG A 44 -0.05 -11.83 5.23
CA ARG A 44 1.36 -11.45 5.09
C ARG A 44 1.55 -10.05 4.50
N LYS A 45 0.52 -9.45 3.90
CA LYS A 45 0.63 -8.15 3.21
C LYS A 45 0.48 -6.94 4.15
N GLY A 46 -0.16 -7.11 5.31
CA GLY A 46 -0.61 -6.01 6.17
C GLY A 46 0.48 -4.99 6.49
N GLY A 47 1.59 -5.45 7.07
CA GLY A 47 2.71 -4.58 7.45
C GLY A 47 3.39 -3.87 6.25
N HIS A 48 3.32 -4.48 5.07
CA HIS A 48 3.95 -3.97 3.85
C HIS A 48 3.12 -2.92 3.12
N VAL A 49 1.86 -2.71 3.51
CA VAL A 49 0.99 -1.69 2.90
C VAL A 49 0.44 -0.72 3.93
N GLU A 50 1.24 -0.45 4.95
CA GLU A 50 0.97 0.60 5.92
C GLU A 50 1.22 2.00 5.34
N LEU A 51 0.64 3.02 5.98
CA LEU A 51 0.75 4.41 5.54
C LEU A 51 2.21 4.88 5.56
N PHE A 52 2.63 5.61 4.53
CA PHE A 52 3.99 6.13 4.32
C PHE A 52 5.08 5.08 4.10
N THR A 53 4.75 3.80 4.12
CA THR A 53 5.71 2.74 3.79
C THR A 53 6.07 2.81 2.31
N HIS A 54 7.36 2.69 2.01
CA HIS A 54 7.89 2.43 0.68
C HIS A 54 8.05 0.92 0.47
N SER A 55 7.34 0.39 -0.53
CA SER A 55 7.25 -1.05 -0.75
C SER A 55 7.40 -1.42 -2.22
N ASN A 56 8.00 -2.58 -2.45
CA ASN A 56 7.98 -3.27 -3.72
C ASN A 56 6.67 -4.05 -3.84
N LEU A 57 5.87 -3.78 -4.87
CA LEU A 57 4.55 -4.36 -5.06
C LEU A 57 4.53 -5.21 -6.33
N LEU A 58 3.90 -6.39 -6.25
CA LEU A 58 3.47 -7.15 -7.41
C LEU A 58 1.97 -6.90 -7.60
N ILE A 59 1.60 -6.39 -8.77
CA ILE A 59 0.25 -5.93 -9.07
C ILE A 59 -0.31 -6.70 -10.28
N ALA A 60 -1.52 -7.24 -10.11
CA ALA A 60 -2.34 -7.74 -11.20
C ALA A 60 -3.18 -6.60 -11.76
N ARG A 61 -3.00 -6.32 -13.06
CA ARG A 61 -3.80 -5.31 -13.76
C ARG A 61 -5.25 -5.78 -13.85
N GLY A 62 -6.17 -4.98 -13.33
CA GLY A 62 -7.61 -5.26 -13.38
C GLY A 62 -8.28 -4.54 -14.55
N LYS A 63 -9.56 -4.84 -14.78
CA LYS A 63 -10.38 -4.09 -15.76
C LYS A 63 -10.71 -2.68 -15.28
N SER A 64 -11.03 -2.54 -13.99
CA SER A 64 -11.38 -1.26 -13.35
C SER A 64 -10.49 -0.92 -12.17
N LEU A 65 -9.99 -1.94 -11.46
CA LEU A 65 -9.16 -1.76 -10.27
C LEU A 65 -8.06 -2.81 -10.22
N ASP A 66 -6.84 -2.34 -10.10
CA ASP A 66 -5.66 -3.18 -9.95
C ASP A 66 -5.64 -3.88 -8.59
N ILE A 67 -5.01 -5.05 -8.51
CA ILE A 67 -4.98 -5.89 -7.31
C ILE A 67 -3.54 -6.11 -6.87
N VAL A 68 -3.22 -5.77 -5.62
CA VAL A 68 -1.93 -6.08 -5.00
C VAL A 68 -1.89 -7.55 -4.64
N THR A 69 -1.06 -8.32 -5.35
CA THR A 69 -0.91 -9.77 -5.14
C THR A 69 0.20 -10.08 -4.15
N GLN A 70 1.29 -9.30 -4.15
CA GLN A 70 2.39 -9.39 -3.17
C GLN A 70 2.88 -7.98 -2.81
N ALA A 71 3.45 -7.86 -1.61
CA ALA A 71 4.03 -6.62 -1.11
C ALA A 71 5.21 -6.95 -0.20
N GLU A 72 6.29 -6.21 -0.34
CA GLU A 72 7.49 -6.31 0.48
C GLU A 72 7.98 -4.90 0.82
N THR A 73 8.28 -4.66 2.09
CA THR A 73 8.75 -3.34 2.55
C THR A 73 10.20 -3.15 2.13
N ILE A 74 10.48 -2.02 1.46
CA ILE A 74 11.84 -1.54 1.24
C ILE A 74 12.22 -0.63 2.41
N HIS A 75 11.40 0.39 2.70
CA HIS A 75 11.57 1.29 3.83
C HIS A 75 10.24 1.56 4.55
N SER A 76 10.21 1.43 5.87
CA SER A 76 8.99 1.55 6.67
C SER A 76 8.73 2.96 7.22
N PHE A 77 9.74 3.84 7.23
CA PHE A 77 9.69 5.20 7.78
C PHE A 77 8.94 5.30 9.13
N LEU A 78 9.21 4.35 10.05
CA LEU A 78 8.55 4.27 11.35
C LEU A 78 8.52 5.59 12.13
N PRO A 79 9.56 6.45 12.13
CA PRO A 79 9.52 7.73 12.84
C PRO A 79 8.41 8.66 12.35
N ILE A 80 8.11 8.68 11.03
CA ILE A 80 7.05 9.53 10.46
C ILE A 80 5.69 9.12 11.05
N ARG A 81 5.47 7.81 11.21
CA ARG A 81 4.21 7.26 11.72
C ARG A 81 4.04 7.33 13.22
N ARG A 82 5.14 7.35 13.98
CA ARG A 82 5.12 7.32 15.46
C ARG A 82 5.03 8.70 16.07
N GLU A 83 5.48 9.74 15.36
CA GLU A 83 5.52 11.11 15.86
C GLU A 83 4.43 11.94 15.18
N LEU A 84 3.45 12.42 15.97
CA LEU A 84 2.28 13.13 15.46
C LEU A 84 2.64 14.35 14.60
N LEU A 85 3.65 15.12 15.03
CA LEU A 85 4.14 16.29 14.30
C LEU A 85 4.68 15.91 12.92
N ARG A 86 5.43 14.81 12.80
CA ARG A 86 5.95 14.36 11.50
C ARG A 86 4.84 13.88 10.57
N THR A 87 3.80 13.26 11.13
CA THR A 87 2.62 12.85 10.36
C THR A 87 1.86 14.06 9.81
N SER A 88 1.80 15.19 10.53
CA SER A 88 1.07 16.38 10.03
C SER A 88 1.76 17.10 8.88
N TYR A 89 3.07 16.93 8.70
CA TYR A 89 3.85 17.55 7.62
C TYR A 89 4.07 16.64 6.40
N ALA A 90 3.65 15.38 6.47
CA ALA A 90 3.81 14.37 5.42
C ALA A 90 2.59 14.33 4.49
#